data_AF-A0A2A9CPJ5-F1
#
_entry.id   AF-A0A2A9CPJ5-F1
#
_cell.length_a   1.000
_cell.length_b   1.000
_cell.length_c   1.000
_cell.angle_alpha   90.00
_cell.angle_beta   90.00
_cell.angle_gamma   90.00
#
_symmetry.space_group_name_H-M   'P 1'
#
loop_
_entity.id
_entity.type
_entity.pdbx_description
1 polymer ?
#
loop_
_entity_poly.entity_id
_entity_poly.type
_entity_poly.pdbx_seq_one_letter_code
_entity_poly.pdbx_strand_id
1 'polypeptide(L)'
;MPRTLNVESILAAAESIPDTTGYAQEQNQRREVFDEAKRMWRAWRSSDCSFMVFAVMLVAGLTVSAWRKITLFSGNLVKVLVATGLFREIDVSRYDTLGELTAALQPADAMTGPGHAILVGRGGKRWLSWRNNELGKSTGGRKGRQKGEAVGWVAPYMRSRGWTRVARLIPAAEFLGRILAAYAKGKSWAKPLALFGVRAPSDVKLWRIFLAEMERFTKGVQPDYKPRVVSDSGHAYVVLGGTIAQMKQRLTVALAGLQLNPKSLVIVTGGVVRQGKSEAVWMRDWLLANGVAADRIVTETKASSTVGNARYSLPLLIARKITSATLVSFDSHVRRGQILMLAAQLAIETAGAGIHPTGITWTTPLAYPDKQVAKTKASAATRATIAAHTAAVLGLTKQYQAAL
;
A
#
# COMPACT_ATOMS: atom_id res chain seq x y z
N MET A 1 -15.15 6.74 5.58
CA MET A 1 -13.88 7.25 5.00
C MET A 1 -13.39 6.27 3.95
N PRO A 2 -12.84 6.73 2.82
CA PRO A 2 -12.30 5.83 1.80
C PRO A 2 -11.12 5.00 2.37
N ARG A 3 -11.00 3.74 1.91
CA ARG A 3 -9.96 2.79 2.34
C ARG A 3 -8.54 3.35 2.17
N THR A 4 -8.35 4.08 1.07
CA THR A 4 -7.11 4.80 0.76
C THR A 4 -7.49 6.24 0.47
N LEU A 5 -6.90 7.19 1.19
CA LEU A 5 -6.90 8.58 0.79
C LEU A 5 -6.08 8.66 -0.50
N ASN A 6 -6.60 9.22 -1.57
CA ASN A 6 -5.93 9.26 -2.87
C ASN A 6 -6.27 10.56 -3.62
N VAL A 7 -5.84 10.67 -4.88
CA VAL A 7 -6.16 11.79 -5.76
C VAL A 7 -7.67 12.03 -5.80
N GLU A 8 -8.47 10.97 -5.88
CA GLU A 8 -9.94 11.05 -5.89
C GLU A 8 -10.51 11.62 -4.58
N SER A 9 -9.89 11.32 -3.43
CA SER A 9 -10.30 11.91 -2.15
C SER A 9 -10.09 13.43 -2.12
N ILE A 10 -8.99 13.91 -2.71
CA ILE A 10 -8.70 15.34 -2.83
C ILE A 10 -9.68 16.00 -3.80
N LEU A 11 -9.93 15.38 -4.95
CA LEU A 11 -10.84 15.92 -5.95
C LEU A 11 -12.29 15.94 -5.47
N ALA A 12 -12.75 14.90 -4.77
CA ALA A 12 -14.08 14.89 -4.15
C ALA A 12 -14.22 15.96 -3.06
N ALA A 13 -13.18 16.19 -2.25
CA ALA A 13 -13.15 17.30 -1.30
C ALA A 13 -13.22 18.66 -2.01
N ALA A 14 -12.56 18.81 -3.15
CA ALA A 14 -12.61 20.02 -3.98
C ALA A 14 -13.97 20.23 -4.66
N GLU A 15 -14.60 19.16 -5.14
CA GLU A 15 -15.91 19.18 -5.81
C GLU A 15 -17.07 19.40 -4.83
N SER A 16 -16.86 19.17 -3.53
CA SER A 16 -17.85 19.37 -2.46
C SER A 16 -17.80 20.75 -1.79
N ILE A 17 -16.99 21.68 -2.31
CA ILE A 17 -16.94 23.05 -1.80
C ILE A 17 -18.32 23.70 -1.99
N PRO A 18 -18.92 24.32 -0.95
CA PRO A 18 -20.19 25.00 -1.08
C PRO A 18 -20.11 26.20 -2.03
N ASP A 19 -21.14 26.40 -2.86
CA ASP A 19 -21.27 27.59 -3.73
C ASP A 19 -21.34 28.91 -2.94
N THR A 20 -21.60 28.81 -1.63
CA THR A 20 -21.66 29.94 -0.68
C THR A 20 -20.28 30.32 -0.11
N THR A 21 -19.20 29.67 -0.56
CA THR A 21 -17.84 30.00 -0.14
C THR A 21 -17.30 31.23 -0.88
N GLY A 22 -16.93 32.26 -0.14
CA GLY A 22 -16.35 33.50 -0.68
C GLY A 22 -14.83 33.60 -0.55
N TYR A 23 -14.28 34.76 -0.91
CA TYR A 23 -12.86 35.05 -0.85
C TYR A 23 -12.58 36.16 0.17
N ALA A 24 -11.61 35.94 1.05
CA ALA A 24 -11.11 36.94 2.00
C ALA A 24 -9.65 36.65 2.35
N GLN A 25 -8.84 37.71 2.50
CA GLN A 25 -7.41 37.61 2.81
C GLN A 25 -7.09 37.74 4.30
N GLU A 26 -8.09 38.04 5.14
CA GLU A 26 -7.91 38.16 6.59
C GLU A 26 -7.53 36.82 7.24
N GLN A 27 -6.41 36.78 7.97
CA GLN A 27 -5.80 35.53 8.43
C GLN A 27 -6.66 34.71 9.40
N ASN A 28 -7.49 35.36 10.22
CA ASN A 28 -8.32 34.67 11.21
C ASN A 28 -9.62 34.14 10.58
N GLN A 29 -10.26 34.94 9.72
CA GLN A 29 -11.52 34.57 9.06
C GLN A 29 -11.32 33.45 8.02
N ARG A 30 -10.18 33.44 7.31
CA ARG A 30 -9.93 32.44 6.24
C ARG A 30 -9.96 30.98 6.72
N ARG A 31 -9.69 30.73 8.00
CA ARG A 31 -9.63 29.37 8.56
C ARG A 31 -11.00 28.82 8.92
N GLU A 32 -12.02 29.68 9.03
CA GLU A 32 -13.37 29.29 9.42
C GLU A 32 -14.10 28.47 8.35
N VAL A 33 -13.57 28.41 7.11
CA VAL A 33 -14.14 27.60 6.03
C VAL A 33 -14.04 26.09 6.29
N PHE A 34 -13.17 25.66 7.21
CA PHE A 34 -12.97 24.25 7.58
C PHE A 34 -13.51 23.97 8.99
N ASP A 35 -14.44 23.02 9.09
CA ASP A 35 -14.86 22.44 10.36
C ASP A 35 -13.95 21.27 10.73
N GLU A 36 -13.10 21.46 11.74
CA GLU A 36 -12.16 20.43 12.18
C GLU A 36 -12.84 19.22 12.84
N ALA A 37 -13.89 19.46 13.63
CA ALA A 37 -14.58 18.40 14.36
C ALA A 37 -15.34 17.49 13.39
N LYS A 38 -15.98 18.08 12.39
CA LYS A 38 -16.75 17.36 11.37
C LYS A 38 -15.94 17.00 10.12
N ARG A 39 -14.73 17.53 9.98
CA ARG A 39 -13.85 17.40 8.81
C ARG A 39 -14.53 17.73 7.49
N MET A 40 -15.29 18.82 7.46
CA MET A 40 -16.08 19.24 6.31
C MET A 40 -16.03 20.74 6.09
N TRP A 41 -16.53 21.18 4.94
CA TRP A 41 -16.69 22.59 4.62
C TRP A 41 -17.75 23.25 5.50
N ARG A 42 -17.53 24.51 5.85
CA ARG A 42 -18.56 25.40 6.41
C ARG A 42 -19.06 26.34 5.33
N ALA A 43 -20.37 26.30 5.07
CA ALA A 43 -21.05 27.21 4.17
C ALA A 43 -20.98 28.66 4.68
N TRP A 44 -21.11 29.64 3.78
CA TRP A 44 -21.12 31.07 4.08
C TRP A 44 -19.85 31.59 4.78
N ARG A 45 -18.70 31.03 4.42
CA ARG A 45 -17.38 31.45 4.91
C ARG A 45 -16.50 31.91 3.76
N SER A 46 -15.51 32.73 4.08
CA SER A 46 -14.54 33.25 3.11
C SER A 46 -13.14 32.76 3.42
N SER A 47 -12.31 32.56 2.40
CA SER A 47 -10.90 32.19 2.56
C SER A 47 -10.05 32.67 1.38
N ASP A 48 -8.72 32.68 1.55
CA ASP A 48 -7.79 32.95 0.45
C ASP A 48 -7.44 31.68 -0.35
N CYS A 49 -6.79 31.87 -1.50
CA CYS A 49 -6.44 30.80 -2.42
C CYS A 49 -5.47 29.76 -1.81
N SER A 50 -4.53 30.18 -0.97
CA SER A 50 -3.56 29.28 -0.34
C SER A 50 -4.20 28.42 0.74
N PHE A 51 -5.03 29.01 1.59
CA PHE A 51 -5.74 28.27 2.62
C PHE A 51 -6.84 27.40 2.02
N MET A 52 -7.50 27.81 0.94
CA MET A 52 -8.49 26.95 0.29
C MET A 52 -7.87 25.66 -0.28
N VAL A 53 -6.75 25.76 -1.01
CA VAL A 53 -6.03 24.56 -1.48
C VAL A 53 -5.63 23.68 -0.30
N PHE A 54 -5.16 24.28 0.79
CA PHE A 54 -4.80 23.54 2.00
C PHE A 54 -6.02 22.90 2.69
N ALA A 55 -7.16 23.60 2.76
CA ALA A 55 -8.40 23.13 3.36
C ALA A 55 -8.98 21.95 2.58
N VAL A 56 -8.84 21.93 1.24
CA VAL A 56 -9.16 20.74 0.43
C VAL A 56 -8.40 19.53 0.97
N MET A 57 -7.11 19.67 1.28
CA MET A 57 -6.31 18.56 1.84
C MET A 57 -6.82 18.12 3.21
N LEU A 58 -7.23 19.06 4.07
CA LEU A 58 -7.78 18.75 5.39
C LEU A 58 -9.12 17.99 5.30
N VAL A 59 -10.04 18.46 4.46
CA VAL A 59 -11.34 17.83 4.17
C VAL A 59 -11.13 16.46 3.52
N ALA A 60 -10.16 16.32 2.62
CA ALA A 60 -9.80 15.07 1.97
C ALA A 60 -9.22 14.01 2.92
N GLY A 61 -9.02 14.33 4.20
CA GLY A 61 -8.53 13.37 5.17
C GLY A 61 -7.03 13.51 5.50
N LEU A 62 -6.27 14.32 4.76
CA LEU A 62 -4.82 14.41 4.89
C LEU A 62 -4.45 15.22 6.13
N THR A 63 -4.02 14.51 7.17
CA THR A 63 -3.74 15.10 8.48
C THR A 63 -2.47 15.95 8.44
N VAL A 64 -2.60 17.21 8.83
CA VAL A 64 -1.49 18.10 9.13
C VAL A 64 -1.59 18.50 10.60
N SER A 65 -0.78 17.88 11.44
CA SER A 65 -0.76 18.18 12.88
C SER A 65 -0.42 19.65 13.11
N ALA A 66 -1.09 20.27 14.09
CA ALA A 66 -0.88 21.67 14.45
C ALA A 66 -1.06 22.68 13.29
N TRP A 67 -1.87 22.35 12.27
CA TRP A 67 -2.10 23.23 11.12
C TRP A 67 -2.57 24.65 11.51
N ARG A 68 -3.28 24.79 12.64
CA ARG A 68 -3.69 26.10 13.20
C ARG A 68 -2.51 26.99 13.61
N LYS A 69 -1.33 26.43 13.89
CA LYS A 69 -0.13 27.19 14.26
C LYS A 69 0.71 27.57 13.04
N ILE A 70 0.37 27.07 11.85
CA ILE A 70 1.15 27.30 10.64
C ILE A 70 0.74 28.64 10.01
N THR A 71 1.68 29.57 9.91
CA THR A 71 1.54 30.74 9.04
C THR A 71 1.53 30.28 7.60
N LEU A 72 0.37 30.30 6.95
CA LEU A 72 0.19 29.85 5.57
C LEU A 72 -0.02 31.04 4.63
N PHE A 73 0.63 31.03 3.48
CA PHE A 73 0.38 31.95 2.37
C PHE A 73 0.84 31.28 1.06
N SER A 74 0.53 31.88 -0.09
CA SER A 74 0.79 31.24 -1.39
C SER A 74 2.26 30.87 -1.61
N GLY A 75 3.20 31.66 -1.06
CA GLY A 75 4.64 31.44 -1.21
C GLY A 75 5.22 30.30 -0.37
N ASN A 76 4.50 29.80 0.64
CA ASN A 76 4.98 28.71 1.48
C ASN A 76 4.06 27.47 1.51
N LEU A 77 2.91 27.49 0.82
CA LEU A 77 1.98 26.38 0.75
C LEU A 77 2.65 25.05 0.35
N VAL A 78 3.42 25.04 -0.74
CA VAL A 78 4.11 23.82 -1.20
C VAL A 78 5.08 23.30 -0.13
N LYS A 79 5.87 24.19 0.50
CA LYS A 79 6.80 23.81 1.56
C LYS A 79 6.08 23.19 2.76
N VAL A 80 4.95 23.79 3.17
CA VAL A 80 4.11 23.27 4.27
C VAL A 80 3.58 21.88 3.94
N LEU A 81 3.06 21.66 2.72
CA LEU A 81 2.57 20.35 2.30
C LEU A 81 3.69 19.31 2.23
N VAL A 82 4.86 19.67 1.69
CA VAL A 82 6.01 18.76 1.59
C VAL A 82 6.57 18.41 2.98
N ALA A 83 6.56 19.34 3.92
CA ALA A 83 7.00 19.10 5.30
C ALA A 83 6.19 18.00 6.03
N THR A 84 4.95 17.72 5.57
CA THR A 84 4.16 16.58 6.08
C THR A 84 4.76 15.22 5.73
N GLY A 85 5.62 15.15 4.70
CA GLY A 85 6.13 13.90 4.14
C GLY A 85 5.15 13.16 3.23
N LEU A 86 3.94 13.68 3.03
CA LEU A 86 2.91 13.09 2.15
C LEU A 86 2.98 13.62 0.71
N PHE A 87 3.71 14.71 0.49
CA PHE A 87 3.84 15.37 -0.81
C PHE A 87 5.31 15.49 -1.20
N ARG A 88 5.58 15.52 -2.51
CA ARG A 88 6.87 15.89 -3.08
C ARG A 88 6.76 17.24 -3.79
N GLU A 89 7.84 18.00 -3.77
CA GLU A 89 7.95 19.23 -4.55
C GLU A 89 8.33 18.90 -5.99
N ILE A 90 7.73 19.62 -6.94
CA ILE A 90 8.11 19.62 -8.35
C ILE A 90 8.29 21.07 -8.78
N ASP A 91 9.45 21.37 -9.35
CA ASP A 91 9.71 22.65 -9.98
C ASP A 91 9.03 22.72 -11.35
N VAL A 92 8.20 23.74 -11.51
CA VAL A 92 7.47 24.02 -12.76
C VAL A 92 7.83 25.40 -13.34
N SER A 93 8.79 26.11 -12.73
CA SER A 93 9.25 27.42 -13.21
C SER A 93 9.92 27.38 -14.58
N ARG A 94 10.37 26.19 -14.98
CA ARG A 94 11.01 25.91 -16.28
C ARG A 94 10.04 25.79 -17.46
N TYR A 95 8.73 25.80 -17.23
CA TYR A 95 7.75 25.59 -18.30
C TYR A 95 7.19 26.93 -18.77
N ASP A 96 7.56 27.32 -19.99
CA ASP A 96 7.21 28.62 -20.57
C ASP A 96 5.89 28.58 -21.34
N THR A 97 5.43 27.39 -21.75
CA THR A 97 4.17 27.22 -22.46
C THR A 97 3.11 26.52 -21.62
N LEU A 98 1.84 26.82 -21.89
CA LEU A 98 0.71 26.15 -21.23
C LEU A 98 0.69 24.64 -21.53
N GLY A 99 1.09 24.25 -22.75
CA GLY A 99 1.13 22.84 -23.17
C GLY A 99 2.12 22.02 -22.37
N GLU A 100 3.35 22.51 -22.21
CA GLU A 100 4.39 21.83 -21.42
C GLU A 100 4.00 21.76 -19.93
N LEU A 101 3.48 22.86 -19.38
CA LEU A 101 3.03 22.89 -18.00
C LEU A 101 1.91 21.87 -17.76
N THR A 102 0.86 21.88 -18.58
CA THR A 102 -0.28 20.96 -18.41
C THR A 102 0.11 19.50 -18.61
N ALA A 103 1.05 19.20 -19.50
CA ALA A 103 1.60 17.85 -19.67
C ALA A 103 2.40 17.37 -18.45
N ALA A 104 3.03 18.27 -17.70
CA ALA A 104 3.78 17.94 -16.50
C ALA A 104 2.91 17.75 -15.24
N LEU A 105 1.70 18.32 -15.23
CA LEU A 105 0.79 18.33 -14.08
C LEU A 105 -0.02 17.02 -13.98
N GLN A 106 -0.42 16.69 -12.75
CA GLN A 106 -1.30 15.58 -12.42
C GLN A 106 -2.54 16.08 -11.68
N PRO A 107 -3.67 15.36 -11.76
CA PRO A 107 -4.85 15.71 -10.97
C PRO A 107 -4.52 15.74 -9.47
N ALA A 108 -5.15 16.68 -8.75
CA ALA A 108 -4.90 17.01 -7.36
C ALA A 108 -3.52 17.63 -7.03
N ASP A 109 -2.71 17.98 -8.03
CA ASP A 109 -1.52 18.80 -7.80
C ASP A 109 -1.92 20.17 -7.22
N ALA A 110 -1.30 20.55 -6.11
CA ALA A 110 -1.42 21.88 -5.54
C ALA A 110 -0.30 22.76 -6.11
N MET A 111 -0.67 23.67 -7.02
CA MET A 111 0.29 24.51 -7.75
C MET A 111 0.30 25.93 -7.21
N THR A 112 1.50 26.51 -7.08
CA THR A 112 1.72 27.87 -6.57
C THR A 112 2.53 28.69 -7.54
N GLY A 113 2.24 30.00 -7.56
CA GLY A 113 3.07 31.03 -8.14
C GLY A 113 3.01 32.29 -7.28
N PRO A 114 3.72 33.37 -7.65
CA PRO A 114 3.76 34.60 -6.85
C PRO A 114 2.35 35.15 -6.56
N GLY A 115 1.95 35.14 -5.28
CA GLY A 115 0.65 35.62 -4.80
C GLY A 115 -0.57 34.75 -5.15
N HIS A 116 -0.41 33.52 -5.65
CA HIS A 116 -1.57 32.70 -6.04
C HIS A 116 -1.34 31.19 -5.87
N ALA A 117 -2.41 30.46 -5.55
CA ALA A 117 -2.42 29.01 -5.45
C ALA A 117 -3.67 28.43 -6.13
N ILE A 118 -3.53 27.28 -6.77
CA ILE A 118 -4.63 26.55 -7.42
C ILE A 118 -4.53 25.05 -7.13
N LEU A 119 -5.61 24.33 -7.41
CA LEU A 119 -5.64 22.88 -7.41
C LEU A 119 -5.95 22.37 -8.83
N VAL A 120 -5.17 21.43 -9.32
CA VAL A 120 -5.38 20.83 -10.64
C VAL A 120 -6.54 19.82 -10.59
N GLY A 121 -7.52 19.97 -11.48
CA GLY A 121 -8.68 19.08 -11.57
C GLY A 121 -8.45 17.83 -12.42
N ARG A 122 -9.51 17.03 -12.59
CA ARG A 122 -9.49 15.83 -13.45
C ARG A 122 -9.05 16.14 -14.87
N GLY A 123 -8.17 15.29 -15.41
CA GLY A 123 -7.71 15.35 -16.79
C GLY A 123 -6.88 16.59 -17.16
N GLY A 124 -6.50 17.43 -16.18
CA GLY A 124 -5.72 18.65 -16.43
C GLY A 124 -6.46 19.77 -17.19
N LYS A 125 -7.72 19.53 -17.58
CA LYS A 125 -8.52 20.43 -18.43
C LYS A 125 -9.24 21.54 -17.67
N ARG A 126 -9.24 21.48 -16.34
CA ARG A 126 -9.82 22.52 -15.47
C ARG A 126 -9.02 22.62 -14.18
N TRP A 127 -8.82 23.83 -13.69
CA TRP A 127 -8.14 24.11 -12.43
C TRP A 127 -9.10 24.80 -11.48
N LEU A 128 -9.09 24.41 -10.22
CA LEU A 128 -9.84 25.11 -9.20
C LEU A 128 -9.03 26.33 -8.77
N SER A 129 -9.60 27.50 -9.03
CA SER A 129 -8.95 28.78 -8.79
C SER A 129 -9.84 29.66 -7.94
N TRP A 130 -9.24 30.29 -6.94
CA TRP A 130 -9.90 31.24 -6.06
C TRP A 130 -9.44 32.64 -6.44
N ARG A 131 -10.06 33.17 -7.48
CA ARG A 131 -9.92 34.57 -7.87
C ARG A 131 -10.94 35.39 -7.10
N ASN A 132 -10.64 36.67 -6.85
CA ASN A 132 -11.43 37.56 -5.99
C ASN A 132 -12.95 37.44 -6.25
N ASN A 133 -13.69 36.89 -5.29
CA ASN A 133 -15.10 37.19 -5.07
C ASN A 133 -15.25 37.82 -3.68
N GLU A 134 -15.25 39.15 -3.63
CA GLU A 134 -15.45 39.92 -2.40
C GLU A 134 -16.75 39.49 -1.70
N LEU A 135 -16.65 38.84 -0.55
CA LEU A 135 -17.70 38.94 0.47
C LEU A 135 -17.38 40.15 1.37
N GLY A 136 -17.60 41.35 0.81
CA GLY A 136 -17.58 42.68 1.47
C GLY A 136 -16.20 43.37 1.54
N LYS A 137 -16.08 44.70 1.56
CA LYS A 137 -16.90 45.83 1.09
C LYS A 137 -16.05 46.54 0.02
N SER A 138 -16.56 46.77 -1.19
CA SER A 138 -15.97 47.83 -2.03
C SER A 138 -16.50 49.20 -1.57
N THR A 139 -15.79 50.26 -1.95
CA THR A 139 -16.25 51.65 -1.86
C THR A 139 -17.73 51.76 -2.29
N GLY A 140 -18.58 52.32 -1.42
CA GLY A 140 -20.01 52.54 -1.68
C GLY A 140 -21.01 51.66 -0.91
N GLY A 141 -20.56 50.71 -0.07
CA GLY A 141 -21.39 50.21 1.05
C GLY A 141 -22.58 49.28 0.76
N ARG A 142 -22.73 48.70 -0.44
CA ARG A 142 -23.77 47.68 -0.72
C ARG A 142 -23.24 46.24 -0.57
N LYS A 143 -24.06 45.34 -0.02
CA LYS A 143 -23.80 43.88 0.05
C LYS A 143 -24.33 43.21 -1.22
N GLY A 144 -23.51 42.38 -1.90
CA GLY A 144 -23.91 41.58 -3.06
C GLY A 144 -23.29 42.05 -4.39
N ARG A 145 -22.94 41.07 -5.24
CA ARG A 145 -21.83 41.02 -6.22
C ARG A 145 -22.01 41.82 -7.52
N GLN A 146 -20.93 42.38 -8.08
CA GLN A 146 -20.88 42.83 -9.48
C GLN A 146 -19.48 42.57 -10.12
N LYS A 147 -19.43 41.86 -11.27
CA LYS A 147 -18.26 41.53 -12.14
C LYS A 147 -17.57 40.14 -12.06
N GLY A 148 -18.26 39.11 -11.56
CA GLY A 148 -18.29 37.83 -12.30
C GLY A 148 -17.02 37.00 -12.59
N GLU A 149 -15.97 36.99 -11.78
CA GLU A 149 -15.03 35.85 -11.74
C GLU A 149 -15.29 35.06 -10.46
N ALA A 150 -15.74 33.81 -10.58
CA ALA A 150 -16.13 32.97 -9.44
C ALA A 150 -14.92 32.18 -8.91
N VAL A 151 -14.88 32.02 -7.59
CA VAL A 151 -14.27 30.82 -6.98
C VAL A 151 -14.85 29.61 -7.69
N GLY A 152 -14.02 28.83 -8.36
CA GLY A 152 -14.53 27.73 -9.16
C GLY A 152 -13.52 27.15 -10.14
N TRP A 153 -14.04 26.22 -10.94
CA TRP A 153 -13.27 25.52 -11.97
C TRP A 153 -13.13 26.42 -13.21
N VAL A 154 -11.89 26.73 -13.58
CA VAL A 154 -11.52 27.55 -14.73
C VAL A 154 -10.65 26.76 -15.72
N ALA A 155 -10.59 27.22 -16.97
CA ALA A 155 -9.64 26.67 -17.94
C ALA A 155 -8.17 26.88 -17.49
N PRO A 156 -7.24 25.99 -17.84
CA PRO A 156 -5.81 26.17 -17.61
C PRO A 156 -5.29 27.48 -18.19
N TYR A 157 -4.38 28.14 -17.48
CA TYR A 157 -3.85 29.45 -17.90
C TYR A 157 -2.41 29.69 -17.44
N MET A 158 -1.67 30.47 -18.21
CA MET A 158 -0.37 31.00 -17.78
C MET A 158 -0.54 32.29 -16.98
N ARG A 159 0.42 32.55 -16.10
CA ARG A 159 0.49 33.80 -15.31
C ARG A 159 1.64 34.66 -15.81
N SER A 160 1.47 35.98 -15.76
CA SER A 160 2.54 36.93 -16.11
C SER A 160 3.81 36.77 -15.27
N ARG A 161 3.67 36.36 -14.00
CA ARG A 161 4.79 36.03 -13.10
C ARG A 161 5.07 34.52 -12.98
N GLY A 162 4.51 33.73 -13.90
CA GLY A 162 4.71 32.29 -13.97
C GLY A 162 4.10 31.47 -12.82
N TRP A 163 4.17 30.15 -13.01
CA TRP A 163 3.97 29.14 -11.98
C TRP A 163 5.34 28.65 -11.54
N THR A 164 5.54 28.38 -10.25
CA THR A 164 6.88 28.09 -9.74
C THR A 164 7.00 26.69 -9.17
N ARG A 165 6.00 26.24 -8.40
CA ARG A 165 6.11 24.98 -7.65
C ARG A 165 4.80 24.23 -7.60
N VAL A 166 4.91 22.91 -7.51
CA VAL A 166 3.80 21.98 -7.30
C VAL A 166 4.09 21.10 -6.09
N ALA A 167 3.10 20.95 -5.21
CA ALA A 167 3.05 19.87 -4.24
C ALA A 167 2.24 18.72 -4.83
N ARG A 168 2.93 17.61 -5.14
CA ARG A 168 2.32 16.40 -5.66
C ARG A 168 2.19 15.33 -4.59
N LEU A 169 1.00 14.76 -4.46
CA LEU A 169 0.72 13.69 -3.51
C LEU A 169 1.55 12.44 -3.82
N ILE A 170 2.23 11.89 -2.81
CA ILE A 170 3.01 10.66 -2.94
C ILE A 170 2.07 9.45 -2.97
N PRO A 171 2.18 8.55 -3.98
CA PRO A 171 1.39 7.33 -4.04
C PRO A 171 1.60 6.43 -2.81
N ALA A 172 0.53 5.81 -2.31
CA ALA A 172 0.59 4.95 -1.13
C ALA A 172 1.60 3.79 -1.28
N ALA A 173 1.66 3.20 -2.48
CA ALA A 173 2.60 2.12 -2.83
C ALA A 173 4.08 2.53 -2.66
N GLU A 174 4.42 3.80 -2.79
CA GLU A 174 5.80 4.25 -2.61
C GLU A 174 6.24 4.16 -1.15
N PHE A 175 5.35 4.44 -0.20
CA PHE A 175 5.63 4.22 1.22
C PHE A 175 5.85 2.74 1.53
N LEU A 176 5.09 1.84 0.89
CA LEU A 176 5.29 0.39 1.01
C LEU A 176 6.65 -0.05 0.48
N GLY A 177 7.09 0.50 -0.65
CA GLY A 177 8.45 0.30 -1.17
C GLY A 177 9.54 0.76 -0.18
N ARG A 178 9.38 1.95 0.41
CA ARG A 178 10.29 2.50 1.44
C ARG A 178 10.33 1.63 2.70
N ILE A 179 9.20 1.07 3.13
CA ILE A 179 9.13 0.13 4.27
C ILE A 179 9.99 -1.12 3.99
N LEU A 180 9.80 -1.75 2.82
CA LEU A 180 10.54 -2.96 2.45
C LEU A 180 12.04 -2.68 2.25
N ALA A 181 12.40 -1.52 1.70
CA ALA A 181 13.80 -1.09 1.56
C ALA A 181 14.46 -0.83 2.93
N ALA A 182 13.75 -0.20 3.87
CA ALA A 182 14.23 -0.02 5.23
C ALA A 182 14.43 -1.37 5.94
N TYR A 183 13.47 -2.29 5.82
CA TYR A 183 13.58 -3.65 6.34
C TYR A 183 14.80 -4.41 5.76
N ALA A 184 15.00 -4.35 4.44
CA ALA A 184 16.16 -4.96 3.78
C ALA A 184 17.48 -4.47 4.39
N LYS A 185 17.59 -3.15 4.61
CA LYS A 185 18.76 -2.49 5.20
C LYS A 185 18.86 -2.66 6.72
N GLY A 186 17.90 -3.31 7.38
CA GLY A 186 17.83 -3.41 8.84
C GLY A 186 17.62 -2.07 9.54
N LYS A 187 17.02 -1.09 8.84
CA LYS A 187 16.68 0.24 9.36
C LYS A 187 15.22 0.27 9.82
N SER A 188 14.89 1.23 10.68
CA SER A 188 13.51 1.44 11.12
C SER A 188 12.60 1.83 9.96
N TRP A 189 11.45 1.16 9.87
CA TRP A 189 10.37 1.45 8.93
C TRP A 189 9.21 2.25 9.58
N ALA A 190 9.37 2.70 10.82
CA ALA A 190 8.30 3.36 11.58
C ALA A 190 7.77 4.64 10.90
N LYS A 191 8.67 5.49 10.40
CA LYS A 191 8.29 6.74 9.70
C LYS A 191 7.49 6.48 8.41
N PRO A 192 7.98 5.69 7.43
CA PRO A 192 7.20 5.42 6.23
C PRO A 192 5.90 4.64 6.52
N LEU A 193 5.86 3.78 7.56
CA LEU A 193 4.62 3.14 7.98
C LEU A 193 3.61 4.13 8.58
N ALA A 194 4.04 5.10 9.39
CA ALA A 194 3.16 6.14 9.92
C ALA A 194 2.53 6.97 8.78
N LEU A 195 3.34 7.35 7.79
CA LEU A 195 2.85 8.05 6.59
C LEU A 195 1.90 7.18 5.78
N PHE A 196 2.21 5.90 5.59
CA PHE A 196 1.28 4.95 4.96
C PHE A 196 -0.03 4.84 5.74
N GLY A 197 0.00 4.87 7.07
CA GLY A 197 -1.19 4.85 7.92
C GLY A 197 -2.09 6.06 7.75
N VAL A 198 -1.54 7.23 7.45
CA VAL A 198 -2.35 8.39 7.05
C VAL A 198 -3.01 8.13 5.70
N ARG A 199 -2.30 7.53 4.75
CA ARG A 199 -2.80 7.28 3.38
C ARG A 199 -3.80 6.12 3.32
N ALA A 200 -3.63 5.09 4.14
CA ALA A 200 -4.41 3.84 4.11
C ALA A 200 -4.64 3.33 5.56
N PRO A 201 -5.53 3.99 6.33
CA PRO A 201 -5.71 3.69 7.76
C PRO A 201 -6.28 2.31 8.05
N SER A 202 -6.98 1.69 7.09
CA SER A 202 -7.44 0.31 7.21
C SER A 202 -6.31 -0.69 6.96
N ASP A 203 -5.55 -0.50 5.88
CA ASP A 203 -4.52 -1.46 5.46
C ASP A 203 -3.27 -1.43 6.34
N VAL A 204 -2.97 -0.29 6.97
CA VAL A 204 -1.82 -0.17 7.89
C VAL A 204 -1.90 -1.16 9.06
N LYS A 205 -3.11 -1.57 9.48
CA LYS A 205 -3.29 -2.58 10.53
C LYS A 205 -2.78 -3.95 10.08
N LEU A 206 -3.15 -4.38 8.87
CA LEU A 206 -2.69 -5.64 8.28
C LEU A 206 -1.18 -5.60 8.02
N TRP A 207 -0.67 -4.47 7.51
CA TRP A 207 0.76 -4.28 7.33
C TRP A 207 1.55 -4.33 8.63
N ARG A 208 1.03 -3.80 9.74
CA ARG A 208 1.68 -3.92 11.07
C ARG A 208 1.82 -5.37 11.49
N ILE A 209 0.75 -6.16 11.35
CA ILE A 209 0.75 -7.59 11.69
C ILE A 209 1.78 -8.33 10.82
N PHE A 210 1.74 -8.08 9.51
CA PHE A 210 2.68 -8.70 8.58
C PHE A 210 4.14 -8.34 8.86
N LEU A 211 4.46 -7.06 9.12
CA LEU A 211 5.82 -6.63 9.43
C LEU A 211 6.32 -7.22 10.76
N ALA A 212 5.44 -7.33 11.76
CA ALA A 212 5.78 -8.00 13.02
C ALA A 212 6.13 -9.48 12.80
N GLU A 213 5.38 -10.19 11.95
CA GLU A 213 5.71 -11.56 11.56
C GLU A 213 7.02 -11.63 10.78
N MET A 214 7.28 -10.72 9.84
CA MET A 214 8.56 -10.65 9.13
C MET A 214 9.75 -10.47 10.10
N GLU A 215 9.60 -9.64 11.13
CA GLU A 215 10.61 -9.46 12.17
C GLU A 215 10.77 -10.69 13.05
N ARG A 216 9.66 -11.29 13.50
CA ARG A 216 9.66 -12.53 14.30
C ARG A 216 10.43 -13.62 13.56
N PHE A 217 10.06 -13.87 12.31
CA PHE A 217 10.71 -14.86 11.46
C PHE A 217 12.19 -14.55 11.21
N THR A 218 12.60 -13.28 11.08
CA THR A 218 14.01 -12.93 10.85
C THR A 218 14.89 -12.82 12.10
N LYS A 219 14.31 -12.65 13.28
CA LYS A 219 15.02 -12.75 14.57
C LYS A 219 15.43 -14.21 14.85
N GLY A 220 14.56 -15.15 14.50
CA GLY A 220 14.76 -16.57 14.72
C GLY A 220 13.40 -17.26 14.91
N VAL A 221 13.20 -18.40 14.28
CA VAL A 221 12.00 -19.23 14.45
C VAL A 221 12.41 -20.66 14.71
N GLN A 222 11.69 -21.32 15.61
CA GLN A 222 11.79 -22.76 15.83
C GLN A 222 10.71 -23.43 14.99
N PRO A 223 11.02 -24.00 13.81
CA PRO A 223 10.08 -24.86 13.12
C PRO A 223 9.92 -26.17 13.89
N ASP A 224 8.83 -26.87 13.63
CA ASP A 224 8.69 -28.26 14.05
C ASP A 224 9.50 -29.15 13.12
N TYR A 225 10.17 -30.17 13.66
CA TYR A 225 10.86 -31.20 12.86
C TYR A 225 10.09 -32.53 12.85
N LYS A 226 9.02 -32.62 13.65
CA LYS A 226 8.08 -33.72 13.70
C LYS A 226 6.67 -33.14 13.64
N PRO A 227 5.74 -33.78 12.91
CA PRO A 227 4.37 -33.29 12.83
C PRO A 227 3.68 -33.38 14.19
N ARG A 228 2.70 -32.50 14.40
CA ARG A 228 1.80 -32.52 15.56
C ARG A 228 0.37 -32.81 15.09
N VAL A 229 -0.47 -33.24 16.03
CA VAL A 229 -1.90 -33.34 15.78
C VAL A 229 -2.45 -31.93 15.56
N VAL A 230 -3.21 -31.74 14.48
CA VAL A 230 -3.95 -30.51 14.21
C VAL A 230 -5.42 -30.75 14.55
N SER A 231 -6.03 -29.86 15.33
CA SER A 231 -7.42 -29.99 15.78
C SER A 231 -8.45 -29.60 14.71
N ASP A 232 -8.00 -29.04 13.59
CA ASP A 232 -8.83 -28.40 12.58
C ASP A 232 -9.13 -29.34 11.40
N SER A 233 -10.41 -29.61 11.15
CA SER A 233 -10.86 -30.37 9.97
C SER A 233 -10.64 -29.63 8.64
N GLY A 234 -10.39 -28.32 8.68
CA GLY A 234 -10.05 -27.48 7.52
C GLY A 234 -8.55 -27.23 7.36
N HIS A 235 -7.67 -28.14 7.78
CA HIS A 235 -6.22 -27.98 7.70
C HIS A 235 -5.61 -28.45 6.36
N ALA A 236 -4.58 -27.76 5.86
CA ALA A 236 -3.75 -28.23 4.74
C ALA A 236 -2.23 -28.08 4.96
N TYR A 237 -1.47 -29.06 4.46
CA TYR A 237 -0.02 -28.91 4.28
C TYR A 237 0.28 -28.25 2.94
N VAL A 238 1.24 -27.32 2.89
CA VAL A 238 1.73 -26.73 1.64
C VAL A 238 3.18 -27.13 1.42
N VAL A 239 3.45 -27.94 0.39
CA VAL A 239 4.78 -28.48 0.09
C VAL A 239 5.36 -27.79 -1.15
N LEU A 240 6.54 -27.18 -0.97
CA LEU A 240 7.22 -26.45 -2.04
C LEU A 240 8.01 -27.38 -2.98
N GLY A 241 8.05 -27.03 -4.26
CA GLY A 241 8.90 -27.65 -5.28
C GLY A 241 10.39 -27.29 -5.17
N GLY A 242 11.23 -28.08 -5.86
CA GLY A 242 12.69 -27.98 -5.85
C GLY A 242 13.33 -29.11 -6.66
N THR A 243 14.58 -29.47 -6.36
CA THR A 243 15.17 -30.68 -6.96
C THR A 243 14.42 -31.94 -6.51
N ILE A 244 14.54 -33.05 -7.26
CA ILE A 244 13.89 -34.32 -6.89
C ILE A 244 14.27 -34.76 -5.47
N ALA A 245 15.56 -34.67 -5.13
CA ALA A 245 16.04 -34.97 -3.77
C ALA A 245 15.38 -34.07 -2.72
N GLN A 246 15.29 -32.76 -3.00
CA GLN A 246 14.67 -31.79 -2.11
C GLN A 246 13.18 -32.04 -1.91
N MET A 247 12.47 -32.35 -3.00
CA MET A 247 11.05 -32.69 -2.96
C MET A 247 10.81 -33.95 -2.13
N LYS A 248 11.59 -35.02 -2.37
CA LYS A 248 11.49 -36.27 -1.59
C LYS A 248 11.67 -36.02 -0.09
N GLN A 249 12.68 -35.24 0.31
CA GLN A 249 12.93 -34.88 1.71
C GLN A 249 11.76 -34.11 2.35
N ARG A 250 11.20 -33.12 1.65
CA ARG A 250 10.01 -32.39 2.13
C ARG A 250 8.80 -33.29 2.23
N LEU A 251 8.60 -34.17 1.24
CA LEU A 251 7.48 -35.11 1.21
C LEU A 251 7.57 -36.16 2.31
N THR A 252 8.75 -36.64 2.68
CA THR A 252 8.91 -37.56 3.82
C THR A 252 8.34 -36.94 5.10
N VAL A 253 8.64 -35.66 5.35
CA VAL A 253 8.14 -34.96 6.54
C VAL A 253 6.64 -34.65 6.42
N ALA A 254 6.17 -34.26 5.23
CA ALA A 254 4.75 -34.03 4.96
C ALA A 254 3.92 -35.32 5.13
N LEU A 255 4.42 -36.46 4.67
CA LEU A 255 3.75 -37.76 4.74
C LEU A 255 3.48 -38.16 6.19
N ALA A 256 4.47 -38.03 7.07
CA ALA A 256 4.29 -38.27 8.50
C ALA A 256 3.17 -37.38 9.08
N GLY A 257 3.09 -36.12 8.64
CA GLY A 257 2.02 -35.20 9.04
C GLY A 257 0.64 -35.59 8.49
N LEU A 258 0.57 -36.05 7.24
CA LEU A 258 -0.66 -36.49 6.59
C LEU A 258 -1.21 -37.81 7.17
N GLN A 259 -0.32 -38.68 7.65
CA GLN A 259 -0.66 -39.91 8.38
C GLN A 259 -1.19 -39.59 9.78
N LEU A 260 -0.52 -38.68 10.50
CA LEU A 260 -0.96 -38.23 11.81
C LEU A 260 -2.29 -37.46 11.76
N ASN A 261 -2.55 -36.77 10.66
CA ASN A 261 -3.72 -35.91 10.47
C ASN A 261 -4.51 -36.35 9.22
N PRO A 262 -5.32 -37.43 9.31
CA PRO A 262 -5.97 -38.05 8.15
C PRO A 262 -7.00 -37.16 7.45
N LYS A 263 -7.51 -36.10 8.12
CA LYS A 263 -8.43 -35.12 7.53
C LYS A 263 -7.74 -33.98 6.80
N SER A 264 -6.42 -33.82 6.94
CA SER A 264 -5.69 -32.72 6.31
C SER A 264 -5.54 -32.92 4.80
N LEU A 265 -5.72 -31.85 4.03
CA LEU A 265 -5.34 -31.81 2.62
C LEU A 265 -3.83 -31.54 2.46
N VAL A 266 -3.31 -31.73 1.25
CA VAL A 266 -1.98 -31.29 0.87
C VAL A 266 -2.01 -30.57 -0.47
N ILE A 267 -1.41 -29.38 -0.51
CA ILE A 267 -1.11 -28.65 -1.73
C ILE A 267 0.36 -28.87 -2.05
N VAL A 268 0.64 -29.43 -3.23
CA VAL A 268 1.99 -29.56 -3.77
C VAL A 268 2.16 -28.52 -4.90
N THR A 269 3.12 -27.62 -4.76
CA THR A 269 3.32 -26.47 -5.68
C THR A 269 4.67 -26.51 -6.37
N GLY A 270 4.67 -26.39 -7.70
CA GLY A 270 5.86 -26.41 -8.54
C GLY A 270 5.54 -26.73 -10.00
N GLY A 271 5.84 -25.79 -10.88
CA GLY A 271 5.61 -25.85 -12.32
C GLY A 271 6.86 -26.13 -13.17
N VAL A 272 8.05 -26.12 -12.58
CA VAL A 272 9.27 -26.49 -13.30
C VAL A 272 9.17 -27.95 -13.71
N VAL A 273 9.41 -28.23 -14.99
CA VAL A 273 9.41 -29.60 -15.52
C VAL A 273 10.76 -30.25 -15.28
N ARG A 274 10.75 -31.42 -14.66
CA ARG A 274 11.91 -32.28 -14.42
C ARG A 274 11.56 -33.69 -14.85
N GLN A 275 12.40 -34.30 -15.69
CA GLN A 275 12.16 -35.66 -16.20
C GLN A 275 10.74 -35.85 -16.78
N GLY A 276 10.29 -34.87 -17.58
CA GLY A 276 9.00 -34.92 -18.27
C GLY A 276 7.76 -34.61 -17.42
N LYS A 277 7.89 -34.37 -16.11
CA LYS A 277 6.77 -34.01 -15.22
C LYS A 277 7.04 -32.70 -14.49
N SER A 278 6.00 -31.91 -14.21
CA SER A 278 6.17 -30.77 -13.30
C SER A 278 6.51 -31.26 -11.89
N GLU A 279 7.23 -30.44 -11.13
CA GLU A 279 7.54 -30.71 -9.72
C GLU A 279 6.29 -31.11 -8.91
N ALA A 280 5.16 -30.41 -9.08
CA ALA A 280 3.90 -30.73 -8.41
C ALA A 280 3.30 -32.08 -8.84
N VAL A 281 3.36 -32.43 -10.13
CA VAL A 281 2.90 -33.74 -10.61
C VAL A 281 3.79 -34.86 -10.06
N TRP A 282 5.11 -34.67 -10.04
CA TRP A 282 6.04 -35.62 -9.44
C TRP A 282 5.74 -35.84 -7.95
N MET A 283 5.50 -34.75 -7.20
CA MET A 283 5.17 -34.82 -5.78
C MET A 283 3.83 -35.53 -5.52
N ARG A 284 2.82 -35.30 -6.35
CA ARG A 284 1.54 -36.03 -6.29
C ARG A 284 1.74 -37.53 -6.47
N ASP A 285 2.45 -37.93 -7.53
CA ASP A 285 2.66 -39.34 -7.84
C ASP A 285 3.41 -40.05 -6.70
N TRP A 286 4.39 -39.36 -6.11
CA TRP A 286 5.10 -39.87 -4.93
C TRP A 286 4.17 -40.07 -3.73
N LEU A 287 3.28 -39.12 -3.43
CA LEU A 287 2.32 -39.22 -2.32
C LEU A 287 1.30 -40.34 -2.53
N LEU A 288 0.79 -40.50 -3.76
CA LEU A 288 -0.11 -41.60 -4.13
C LEU A 288 0.56 -42.96 -3.91
N ALA A 289 1.80 -43.10 -4.36
CA ALA A 289 2.59 -44.32 -4.16
C ALA A 289 2.88 -44.63 -2.68
N ASN A 290 2.78 -43.63 -1.79
CA ASN A 290 2.97 -43.77 -0.35
C ASN A 290 1.62 -43.77 0.42
N GLY A 291 0.51 -44.06 -0.26
CA GLY A 291 -0.78 -44.32 0.39
C GLY A 291 -1.61 -43.09 0.76
N VAL A 292 -1.26 -41.89 0.26
CA VAL A 292 -2.12 -40.71 0.42
C VAL A 292 -3.23 -40.75 -0.63
N ALA A 293 -4.49 -40.63 -0.18
CA ALA A 293 -5.65 -40.64 -1.06
C ALA A 293 -5.64 -39.46 -2.06
N ALA A 294 -6.06 -39.71 -3.30
CA ALA A 294 -5.96 -38.76 -4.40
C ALA A 294 -6.78 -37.47 -4.19
N ASP A 295 -7.95 -37.59 -3.56
CA ASP A 295 -8.84 -36.48 -3.19
C ASP A 295 -8.21 -35.52 -2.18
N ARG A 296 -7.23 -35.98 -1.39
CA ARG A 296 -6.47 -35.18 -0.44
C ARG A 296 -5.37 -34.34 -1.08
N ILE A 297 -4.98 -34.64 -2.33
CA ILE A 297 -3.83 -34.02 -2.99
C ILE A 297 -4.30 -32.96 -3.99
N VAL A 298 -3.78 -31.75 -3.86
CA VAL A 298 -4.02 -30.63 -4.78
C VAL A 298 -2.71 -30.24 -5.44
N THR A 299 -2.68 -30.30 -6.77
CA THR A 299 -1.49 -29.93 -7.55
C THR A 299 -1.57 -28.50 -8.06
N GLU A 300 -0.51 -27.72 -7.85
CA GLU A 300 -0.32 -26.39 -8.41
C GLU A 300 0.90 -26.42 -9.35
N THR A 301 0.68 -26.32 -10.66
CA THR A 301 1.69 -26.58 -11.70
C THR A 301 2.21 -25.34 -12.43
N LYS A 302 1.90 -24.13 -11.96
CA LYS A 302 2.29 -22.86 -12.61
C LYS A 302 3.52 -22.23 -11.97
N ALA A 303 3.83 -22.53 -10.70
CA ALA A 303 4.91 -21.86 -10.00
C ALA A 303 6.32 -22.24 -10.51
N SER A 304 7.06 -21.31 -11.11
CA SER A 304 8.47 -21.50 -11.48
C SER A 304 9.46 -20.92 -10.45
N SER A 305 8.98 -20.40 -9.32
CA SER A 305 9.80 -19.72 -8.31
C SER A 305 9.15 -19.75 -6.93
N THR A 306 9.90 -19.42 -5.88
CA THR A 306 9.34 -19.28 -4.52
C THR A 306 8.25 -18.21 -4.44
N VAL A 307 8.36 -17.14 -5.22
CA VAL A 307 7.32 -16.10 -5.35
C VAL A 307 6.05 -16.68 -5.99
N GLY A 308 6.22 -17.47 -7.05
CA GLY A 308 5.12 -18.19 -7.70
C GLY A 308 4.41 -19.15 -6.75
N ASN A 309 5.17 -19.94 -5.98
CA ASN A 309 4.61 -20.91 -5.03
C ASN A 309 3.62 -20.23 -4.07
N ALA A 310 4.00 -19.08 -3.50
CA ALA A 310 3.14 -18.34 -2.59
C ALA A 310 1.89 -17.78 -3.28
N ARG A 311 2.06 -17.17 -4.47
CA ARG A 311 0.95 -16.58 -5.23
C ARG A 311 -0.08 -17.59 -5.70
N TYR A 312 0.34 -18.78 -6.11
CA TYR A 312 -0.56 -19.76 -6.70
C TYR A 312 -1.11 -20.76 -5.66
N SER A 313 -0.42 -21.01 -4.55
CA SER A 313 -0.93 -21.90 -3.49
C SER A 313 -2.09 -21.28 -2.72
N LEU A 314 -2.03 -19.97 -2.44
CA LEU A 314 -3.00 -19.34 -1.57
C LEU A 314 -4.44 -19.30 -2.13
N PRO A 315 -4.67 -18.98 -3.42
CA PRO A 315 -6.00 -19.10 -4.02
C PRO A 315 -6.57 -20.53 -3.94
N LEU A 316 -5.72 -21.55 -3.99
CA LEU A 316 -6.14 -22.94 -3.84
C LEU A 316 -6.56 -23.27 -2.40
N LEU A 317 -5.84 -22.75 -1.40
CA LEU A 317 -6.25 -22.86 0.01
C LEU A 317 -7.66 -22.26 0.21
N ILE A 318 -7.88 -21.05 -0.32
CA ILE A 318 -9.18 -20.35 -0.22
C ILE A 318 -10.28 -21.12 -0.95
N ALA A 319 -10.02 -21.58 -2.18
CA ALA A 319 -10.99 -22.35 -2.97
C ALA A 319 -11.40 -23.67 -2.31
N ARG A 320 -10.48 -24.26 -1.52
CA ARG A 320 -10.73 -25.47 -0.72
C ARG A 320 -11.26 -25.19 0.68
N LYS A 321 -11.60 -23.93 1.00
CA LYS A 321 -12.11 -23.49 2.31
C LYS A 321 -11.19 -23.90 3.47
N ILE A 322 -9.88 -23.88 3.23
CA ILE A 322 -8.88 -24.15 4.26
C ILE A 322 -8.89 -23.02 5.28
N THR A 323 -8.92 -23.38 6.55
CA THR A 323 -8.94 -22.47 7.72
C THR A 323 -7.59 -22.43 8.43
N SER A 324 -6.77 -23.48 8.27
CA SER A 324 -5.40 -23.49 8.78
C SER A 324 -4.42 -24.18 7.84
N ALA A 325 -3.18 -23.68 7.80
CA ALA A 325 -2.16 -24.24 6.90
C ALA A 325 -0.79 -24.38 7.56
N THR A 326 -0.13 -25.50 7.31
CA THR A 326 1.27 -25.77 7.69
C THR A 326 2.15 -25.70 6.45
N LEU A 327 3.12 -24.79 6.42
CA LEU A 327 4.16 -24.80 5.39
C LEU A 327 5.17 -25.92 5.64
N VAL A 328 5.47 -26.72 4.61
CA VAL A 328 6.52 -27.74 4.62
C VAL A 328 7.70 -27.30 3.76
N SER A 329 8.88 -27.20 4.36
CA SER A 329 10.10 -26.71 3.70
C SER A 329 11.36 -27.27 4.37
N PHE A 330 12.54 -26.84 3.93
CA PHE A 330 13.79 -27.00 4.69
C PHE A 330 13.91 -25.96 5.78
N ASP A 331 14.59 -26.29 6.87
CA ASP A 331 14.96 -25.37 7.93
C ASP A 331 15.66 -24.11 7.35
N SER A 332 16.62 -24.28 6.45
CA SER A 332 17.32 -23.17 5.81
C SER A 332 16.45 -22.25 4.95
N HIS A 333 15.25 -22.70 4.58
CA HIS A 333 14.37 -22.01 3.64
C HIS A 333 13.02 -21.58 4.25
N VAL A 334 12.62 -22.18 5.37
CA VAL A 334 11.27 -22.08 5.92
C VAL A 334 10.87 -20.64 6.26
N ARG A 335 11.82 -19.85 6.76
CA ARG A 335 11.64 -18.42 7.04
C ARG A 335 11.17 -17.65 5.80
N ARG A 336 11.89 -17.82 4.69
CA ARG A 336 11.56 -17.14 3.44
C ARG A 336 10.22 -17.63 2.91
N GLY A 337 10.02 -18.95 2.88
CA GLY A 337 8.77 -19.54 2.42
C GLY A 337 7.56 -18.99 3.19
N GLN A 338 7.63 -18.97 4.52
CA GLN A 338 6.52 -18.55 5.38
C GLN A 338 6.21 -17.05 5.23
N ILE A 339 7.23 -16.20 5.19
CA ILE A 339 7.04 -14.77 4.96
C ILE A 339 6.37 -14.51 3.60
N LEU A 340 6.73 -15.25 2.55
CA LEU A 340 6.11 -15.07 1.24
C LEU A 340 4.66 -15.57 1.20
N MET A 341 4.33 -16.64 1.93
CA MET A 341 2.95 -17.07 2.10
C MET A 341 2.10 -15.99 2.79
N LEU A 342 2.62 -15.40 3.88
CA LEU A 342 1.98 -14.27 4.56
C LEU A 342 1.88 -13.03 3.67
N ALA A 343 2.87 -12.77 2.82
CA ALA A 343 2.82 -11.67 1.85
C ALA A 343 1.74 -11.90 0.79
N ALA A 344 1.56 -13.13 0.31
CA ALA A 344 0.49 -13.47 -0.62
C ALA A 344 -0.88 -13.30 0.04
N GLN A 345 -0.99 -13.63 1.33
CA GLN A 345 -2.19 -13.41 2.12
C GLN A 345 -2.50 -11.94 2.28
N LEU A 346 -1.50 -11.14 2.65
CA LEU A 346 -1.64 -9.69 2.71
C LEU A 346 -2.08 -9.10 1.36
N ALA A 347 -1.53 -9.57 0.23
CA ALA A 347 -1.94 -9.11 -1.10
C ALA A 347 -3.44 -9.36 -1.38
N ILE A 348 -3.97 -10.52 -0.99
CA ILE A 348 -5.40 -10.83 -1.15
C ILE A 348 -6.25 -9.98 -0.20
N GLU A 349 -5.87 -9.88 1.08
CA GLU A 349 -6.62 -9.14 2.10
C GLU A 349 -6.66 -7.63 1.82
N THR A 350 -5.62 -7.14 1.12
CA THR A 350 -5.49 -5.73 0.70
C THR A 350 -5.95 -5.46 -0.73
N ALA A 351 -6.44 -6.47 -1.46
CA ALA A 351 -6.95 -6.28 -2.81
C ALA A 351 -8.28 -5.50 -2.81
N GLY A 352 -8.48 -4.65 -3.82
CA GLY A 352 -9.76 -3.98 -4.07
C GLY A 352 -10.18 -2.94 -3.02
N ALA A 353 -11.49 -2.69 -2.93
CA ALA A 353 -12.06 -1.63 -2.09
C ALA A 353 -12.36 -2.04 -0.64
N GLY A 354 -12.29 -3.33 -0.29
CA GLY A 354 -12.61 -3.85 1.05
C GLY A 354 -11.58 -4.83 1.63
N ILE A 355 -11.53 -4.96 2.95
CA ILE A 355 -10.72 -6.01 3.59
C ILE A 355 -11.39 -7.35 3.29
N HIS A 356 -10.63 -8.27 2.71
CA HIS A 356 -11.09 -9.62 2.39
C HIS A 356 -10.31 -10.63 3.24
N PRO A 357 -10.69 -10.85 4.52
CA PRO A 357 -9.98 -11.80 5.36
C PRO A 357 -9.99 -13.17 4.68
N THR A 358 -8.81 -13.77 4.52
CA THR A 358 -8.74 -15.12 3.93
C THR A 358 -9.27 -16.19 4.88
N GLY A 359 -9.29 -15.89 6.19
CA GLY A 359 -9.64 -16.86 7.24
C GLY A 359 -8.56 -17.92 7.48
N ILE A 360 -7.42 -17.84 6.80
CA ILE A 360 -6.33 -18.82 6.90
C ILE A 360 -5.40 -18.45 8.05
N THR A 361 -5.26 -19.36 9.00
CA THR A 361 -4.26 -19.28 10.07
C THR A 361 -3.06 -20.16 9.73
N TRP A 362 -1.87 -19.56 9.66
CA TRP A 362 -0.65 -20.35 9.48
C TRP A 362 -0.18 -20.91 10.82
N THR A 363 0.01 -22.22 10.88
CA THR A 363 0.57 -22.92 12.03
C THR A 363 2.10 -22.82 12.04
N THR A 364 2.74 -23.37 13.08
CA THR A 364 4.20 -23.52 13.10
C THR A 364 4.65 -24.33 11.87
N PRO A 365 5.59 -23.80 11.07
CA PRO A 365 6.06 -24.52 9.89
C PRO A 365 6.74 -25.84 10.25
N LEU A 366 6.59 -26.81 9.37
CA LEU A 366 7.19 -28.14 9.49
C LEU A 366 8.42 -28.22 8.58
N ALA A 367 9.60 -28.47 9.17
CA ALA A 367 10.87 -28.39 8.49
C ALA A 367 11.60 -29.72 8.41
N TYR A 368 12.22 -29.99 7.27
CA TYR A 368 13.30 -30.98 7.17
C TYR A 368 14.60 -30.36 7.74
N PRO A 369 15.32 -31.08 8.64
CA PRO A 369 16.53 -30.56 9.28
C PRO A 369 17.73 -30.64 8.32
N ASP A 370 18.05 -29.53 7.64
CA ASP A 370 19.26 -29.44 6.80
C ASP A 370 20.39 -28.67 7.49
N LYS A 371 20.26 -27.34 7.66
CA LYS A 371 21.34 -26.46 8.13
C LYS A 371 21.09 -25.86 9.51
N GLN A 372 19.89 -26.05 10.07
CA GLN A 372 19.47 -25.55 11.39
C GLN A 372 19.68 -24.03 11.61
N VAL A 373 19.60 -23.25 10.53
CA VAL A 373 19.76 -21.78 10.53
C VAL A 373 18.44 -21.04 10.79
N ALA A 374 17.30 -21.72 10.83
CA ALA A 374 16.01 -21.10 11.09
C ALA A 374 15.96 -20.40 12.46
N LYS A 375 16.71 -20.90 13.44
CA LYS A 375 16.73 -20.39 14.82
C LYS A 375 17.59 -19.14 15.00
N THR A 376 18.47 -18.83 14.05
CA THR A 376 19.43 -17.74 14.18
C THR A 376 18.96 -16.45 13.49
N LYS A 377 19.51 -15.30 13.88
CA LYS A 377 19.17 -14.02 13.24
C LYS A 377 19.57 -14.02 11.76
N ALA A 378 18.70 -13.54 10.89
CA ALA A 378 18.99 -13.45 9.44
C ALA A 378 20.13 -12.48 9.17
N SER A 379 21.03 -12.87 8.26
CA SER A 379 22.03 -11.97 7.68
C SER A 379 21.37 -10.84 6.89
N ALA A 380 22.15 -9.78 6.59
CA ALA A 380 21.67 -8.67 5.76
C ALA A 380 21.26 -9.15 4.36
N ALA A 381 22.04 -10.05 3.74
CA ALA A 381 21.74 -10.63 2.44
C ALA A 381 20.42 -11.43 2.44
N THR A 382 20.18 -12.21 3.50
CA THR A 382 18.91 -12.94 3.67
C THR A 382 17.73 -11.99 3.82
N ARG A 383 17.85 -10.91 4.62
CA ARG A 383 16.79 -9.89 4.73
C ARG A 383 16.51 -9.19 3.40
N ALA A 384 17.56 -8.83 2.66
CA ALA A 384 17.42 -8.20 1.34
C ALA A 384 16.69 -9.12 0.34
N THR A 385 17.06 -10.41 0.31
CA THR A 385 16.38 -11.41 -0.54
C THR A 385 14.91 -11.56 -0.17
N ILE A 386 14.59 -11.66 1.14
CA ILE A 386 13.22 -11.74 1.62
C ILE A 386 12.44 -10.49 1.21
N ALA A 387 12.98 -9.30 1.42
CA ALA A 387 12.34 -8.04 1.07
C ALA A 387 12.03 -7.93 -0.44
N ALA A 388 13.00 -8.28 -1.29
CA ALA A 388 12.84 -8.27 -2.74
C ALA A 388 11.76 -9.25 -3.21
N HIS A 389 11.73 -10.46 -2.65
CA HIS A 389 10.69 -11.44 -2.98
C HIS A 389 9.32 -11.04 -2.43
N THR A 390 9.25 -10.45 -1.24
CA THR A 390 8.01 -9.88 -0.69
C THR A 390 7.49 -8.76 -1.58
N ALA A 391 8.36 -7.85 -2.04
CA ALA A 391 7.99 -6.81 -3.00
C ALA A 391 7.47 -7.43 -4.30
N ALA A 392 8.13 -8.49 -4.79
CA ALA A 392 7.67 -9.22 -5.96
C ALA A 392 6.27 -9.81 -5.74
N VAL A 393 6.00 -10.50 -4.63
CA VAL A 393 4.67 -11.07 -4.30
C VAL A 393 3.59 -9.99 -4.29
N LEU A 394 3.86 -8.87 -3.61
CA LEU A 394 2.93 -7.76 -3.41
C LEU A 394 2.78 -6.84 -4.64
N GLY A 395 3.53 -7.07 -5.73
CA GLY A 395 3.50 -6.20 -6.91
C GLY A 395 4.18 -4.83 -6.69
N LEU A 396 5.10 -4.74 -5.73
CA LEU A 396 5.78 -3.51 -5.30
C LEU A 396 7.25 -3.44 -5.78
N THR A 397 7.66 -4.29 -6.72
CA THR A 397 9.08 -4.37 -7.17
C THR A 397 9.62 -3.00 -7.59
N LYS A 398 8.86 -2.23 -8.39
CA LYS A 398 9.30 -0.90 -8.85
C LYS A 398 9.51 0.06 -7.68
N GLN A 399 8.59 0.10 -6.73
CA GLN A 399 8.63 0.99 -5.57
C GLN A 399 9.73 0.59 -4.59
N TYR A 400 9.97 -0.70 -4.43
CA TYR A 400 11.08 -1.22 -3.63
C TYR A 400 12.43 -0.83 -4.23
N GLN A 401 12.64 -1.06 -5.54
CA GLN A 401 13.89 -0.71 -6.23
C GLN A 401 14.16 0.80 -6.21
N ALA A 402 13.13 1.63 -6.38
CA ALA A 402 13.27 3.08 -6.29
C ALA A 402 13.61 3.60 -4.87
N ALA A 403 13.50 2.76 -3.84
CA ALA A 403 13.74 3.13 -2.44
C ALA A 403 14.99 2.47 -1.83
N LEU A 404 15.61 1.51 -2.54
CA LEU A 404 16.95 1.01 -2.22
C LEU A 404 18.00 2.10 -2.48
#